data_AF-A0A1N7KF68-F1
#
_entry.id   AF-A0A1N7KF68-F1
#
_cell.length_a   1.000
_cell.length_b   1.000
_cell.length_c   1.000
_cell.angle_alpha   90.00
_cell.angle_beta   90.00
_cell.angle_gamma   90.00
#
_symmetry.space_group_name_H-M   'P 1'
#
loop_
_entity.id
_entity.type
_entity.pdbx_description
1 polymer ?
#
loop_
_entity_poly.entity_id
_entity_poly.type
_entity_poly.pdbx_seq_one_letter_code
_entity_poly.pdbx_strand_id
1 'polypeptide(L)'
;MAHTYLLVSDTGEPLPSASAKSLADAIAAETGVPFNWHLARHAFFNRAYAAVANLEDPNLKASRMQDLVYWGGWRDSNSLNIYTARARRERARTSIAIWGGAQRMDPLA
;
A
#
# COMPACT_ATOMS: atom_id res chain seq x y z
N MET A 1 -20.47 -28.91 6.05
CA MET A 1 -19.62 -28.44 7.16
C MET A 1 -19.80 -26.94 7.27
N ALA A 2 -20.13 -26.42 8.46
CA ALA A 2 -20.19 -24.98 8.68
C ALA A 2 -18.76 -24.42 8.65
N HIS A 3 -18.53 -23.35 7.89
CA HIS A 3 -17.24 -22.69 7.84
C HIS A 3 -17.02 -21.90 9.15
N THR A 4 -15.87 -22.08 9.81
CA THR A 4 -15.51 -21.29 10.98
C THR A 4 -14.98 -19.94 10.52
N TYR A 5 -15.80 -18.89 10.63
CA TYR A 5 -15.40 -17.52 10.29
C TYR A 5 -14.68 -16.87 11.47
N LEU A 6 -13.64 -16.10 11.18
CA LEU A 6 -12.90 -15.35 12.20
C LEU A 6 -13.67 -14.11 12.70
N LEU A 7 -14.33 -13.42 11.78
CA LEU A 7 -15.12 -12.22 12.06
C LEU A 7 -16.59 -12.59 11.95
N VAL A 8 -17.24 -12.71 13.11
CA VAL A 8 -18.65 -13.04 13.24
C VAL A 8 -19.39 -11.95 13.99
N SER A 9 -20.70 -11.88 13.75
CA SER A 9 -21.63 -11.11 14.57
C SER A 9 -21.98 -11.86 15.86
N ASP A 10 -22.72 -11.22 16.75
CA ASP A 10 -23.18 -11.81 18.01
C ASP A 10 -24.07 -13.06 17.80
N THR A 11 -24.66 -13.22 16.60
CA THR A 11 -25.44 -14.41 16.24
C THR A 11 -24.59 -15.57 15.72
N GLY A 12 -23.26 -15.39 15.61
CA GLY A 12 -22.33 -16.38 15.05
C GLY A 12 -22.25 -16.38 13.53
N GLU A 13 -23.07 -15.59 12.84
CA GLU A 13 -23.05 -15.44 11.39
C GLU A 13 -21.85 -14.57 10.95
N PRO A 14 -21.29 -14.79 9.75
CA PRO A 14 -20.21 -13.97 9.21
C PRO A 14 -20.57 -12.48 9.26
N LEU A 15 -19.60 -11.66 9.64
CA LEU A 15 -19.81 -10.22 9.69
C LEU A 15 -20.15 -9.70 8.28
N PRO A 16 -21.28 -8.98 8.09
CA PRO A 16 -21.65 -8.48 6.78
C PRO A 16 -20.70 -7.36 6.33
N SER A 17 -20.50 -7.24 5.02
CA SER A 17 -19.65 -6.21 4.43
C SER A 17 -20.08 -4.78 4.78
N ALA A 18 -21.38 -4.57 5.00
CA ALA A 18 -21.93 -3.29 5.45
C ALA A 18 -21.35 -2.86 6.80
N SER A 19 -21.12 -3.79 7.75
CA SER A 19 -20.51 -3.46 9.04
C SER A 19 -19.08 -2.95 8.87
N ALA A 20 -18.30 -3.57 7.97
CA ALA A 20 -16.97 -3.08 7.63
C ALA A 20 -17.04 -1.67 7.03
N LYS A 21 -18.01 -1.40 6.14
CA LYS A 21 -18.22 -0.05 5.60
C LYS A 21 -18.55 0.97 6.70
N SER A 22 -19.50 0.67 7.58
CA SER A 22 -19.88 1.56 8.68
C SER A 22 -18.70 1.88 9.59
N LEU A 23 -17.85 0.89 9.88
CA LEU A 23 -16.63 1.12 10.65
C LEU A 23 -15.63 2.03 9.91
N ALA A 24 -15.48 1.86 8.59
CA ALA A 24 -14.64 2.74 7.80
C ALA A 24 -15.15 4.19 7.79
N ASP A 25 -16.46 4.38 7.69
CA ASP A 25 -17.10 5.70 7.74
C ASP A 25 -16.91 6.35 9.12
N ALA A 26 -17.01 5.58 10.21
CA ALA A 26 -16.76 6.05 11.57
C ALA A 26 -15.29 6.49 11.77
N ILE A 27 -14.32 5.69 11.32
CA ILE A 27 -12.89 6.05 11.35
C ILE A 27 -12.65 7.35 10.57
N ALA A 28 -13.25 7.50 9.39
CA ALA A 28 -13.10 8.71 8.60
C ALA A 28 -13.66 9.94 9.32
N ALA A 29 -14.81 9.82 9.98
CA ALA A 29 -15.44 10.88 10.75
C ALA A 29 -14.60 11.29 11.97
N GLU A 30 -14.07 10.32 12.73
CA GLU A 30 -13.28 10.60 13.93
C GLU A 30 -11.90 11.19 13.61
N THR A 31 -11.27 10.73 12.54
CA THR A 31 -9.91 11.18 12.18
C THR A 31 -9.89 12.43 11.29
N GLY A 32 -11.02 12.76 10.64
CA GLY A 32 -11.08 13.77 9.59
C GLY A 32 -10.35 13.39 8.31
N VAL A 33 -9.88 12.13 8.19
CA VAL A 33 -9.14 11.64 7.03
C VAL A 33 -10.03 10.72 6.20
N PRO A 34 -10.12 10.91 4.86
CA PRO A 34 -10.84 9.97 4.00
C PRO A 34 -10.31 8.54 4.17
N PHE A 35 -11.18 7.62 4.58
CA PHE A 35 -10.79 6.24 4.86
C PHE A 35 -11.74 5.24 4.18
N ASN A 36 -11.16 4.19 3.59
CA ASN A 36 -11.84 2.96 3.25
C ASN A 36 -10.82 1.82 3.22
N TRP A 37 -11.29 0.58 3.36
CA TRP A 37 -10.40 -0.59 3.45
C TRP A 37 -9.55 -0.81 2.21
N HIS A 38 -10.04 -0.43 1.03
CA HIS A 38 -9.27 -0.54 -0.20
C HIS A 38 -8.12 0.47 -0.25
N LEU A 39 -8.34 1.68 0.24
CA LEU A 39 -7.30 2.70 0.41
C LEU A 39 -6.25 2.26 1.45
N ALA A 40 -6.69 1.69 2.57
CA ALA A 40 -5.80 1.12 3.58
C ALA A 40 -4.91 0.01 2.99
N ARG A 41 -5.51 -0.89 2.20
CA ARG A 41 -4.80 -1.92 1.44
C ARG A 41 -3.76 -1.29 0.50
N HIS A 42 -4.12 -0.27 -0.27
CA HIS A 42 -3.16 0.41 -1.13
C HIS A 42 -2.03 1.07 -0.33
N ALA A 43 -2.33 1.70 0.80
CA ALA A 43 -1.33 2.34 1.65
C ALA A 43 -0.32 1.30 2.19
N PHE A 44 -0.80 0.13 2.63
CA PHE A 44 0.05 -0.99 3.04
C PHE A 44 1.00 -1.41 1.92
N PHE A 45 0.48 -1.76 0.74
CA PHE A 45 1.32 -2.24 -0.37
C PHE A 45 2.29 -1.20 -0.90
N ASN A 46 1.91 0.09 -0.89
CA ASN A 46 2.83 1.17 -1.25
C ASN A 46 4.03 1.22 -0.29
N ARG A 47 3.79 1.17 1.02
CA ARG A 47 4.85 1.21 2.04
C ARG A 47 5.71 -0.05 2.01
N ALA A 48 5.09 -1.21 1.94
CA ALA A 48 5.78 -2.49 1.92
C ALA A 48 6.65 -2.63 0.66
N TYR A 49 6.13 -2.25 -0.51
CA TYR A 49 6.93 -2.23 -1.74
C TYR A 49 8.11 -1.25 -1.65
N ALA A 50 7.90 -0.03 -1.14
CA ALA A 50 8.98 0.94 -0.99
C ALA A 50 10.11 0.40 -0.10
N ALA A 51 9.78 -0.27 1.01
CA ALA A 51 10.75 -0.90 1.90
C ALA A 51 11.54 -2.01 1.18
N VAL A 52 10.84 -2.92 0.49
CA VAL A 52 11.50 -4.01 -0.27
C VAL A 52 12.35 -3.46 -1.40
N ALA A 53 11.89 -2.42 -2.10
CA ALA A 53 12.59 -1.87 -3.24
C ALA A 53 13.94 -1.22 -2.88
N ASN A 54 14.12 -0.82 -1.62
CA ASN A 54 15.35 -0.21 -1.10
C ASN A 54 16.33 -1.24 -0.50
N LEU A 55 16.01 -2.54 -0.52
CA LEU A 55 16.95 -3.58 -0.09
C LEU A 55 18.13 -3.69 -1.06
N GLU A 56 19.33 -3.82 -0.51
CA GLU A 56 20.59 -3.97 -1.25
C GLU A 56 20.83 -5.42 -1.69
N ASP A 57 20.57 -6.39 -0.81
CA ASP A 57 20.72 -7.82 -1.12
C ASP A 57 19.69 -8.26 -2.18
N PRO A 58 20.13 -8.65 -3.40
CA PRO A 58 19.24 -9.05 -4.48
C PRO A 58 18.40 -10.29 -4.16
N ASN A 59 18.94 -11.26 -3.41
CA ASN A 59 18.25 -12.51 -3.08
C ASN A 59 17.15 -12.25 -2.06
N LEU A 60 17.47 -11.51 -1.00
CA LEU A 60 16.48 -11.09 -0.02
C LEU A 60 15.38 -10.26 -0.67
N LYS A 61 15.75 -9.31 -1.53
CA LYS A 61 14.79 -8.49 -2.27
C LYS A 61 13.85 -9.30 -3.14
N ALA A 62 14.35 -10.30 -3.87
CA ALA A 62 13.54 -11.19 -4.69
C ALA A 62 12.55 -11.99 -3.83
N SER A 63 13.01 -12.57 -2.72
CA SER A 63 12.15 -13.30 -1.77
C SER A 63 11.06 -12.40 -1.19
N ARG A 64 11.40 -11.20 -0.72
CA ARG A 64 10.41 -10.25 -0.18
C ARG A 64 9.42 -9.76 -1.24
N MET A 65 9.83 -9.69 -2.50
CA MET A 65 8.90 -9.37 -3.59
C MET A 65 7.85 -10.47 -3.79
N GLN A 66 8.25 -11.74 -3.63
CA GLN A 66 7.31 -12.87 -3.68
C GLN A 66 6.35 -12.86 -2.49
N ASP A 67 6.81 -12.51 -1.28
CA ASP A 67 5.94 -12.32 -0.11
C ASP A 67 4.82 -11.31 -0.40
N LEU A 68 5.16 -10.19 -1.06
CA LEU A 68 4.15 -9.16 -1.44
C LEU A 68 3.13 -9.69 -2.45
N VAL A 69 3.56 -10.52 -3.41
CA VAL A 69 2.63 -11.16 -4.36
C VAL A 69 1.69 -12.12 -3.62
N TYR A 70 2.24 -12.92 -2.71
CA TYR A 70 1.47 -13.86 -1.89
C TYR A 70 0.45 -13.14 -1.01
N TRP A 71 0.86 -12.11 -0.25
CA TRP A 71 -0.05 -11.29 0.57
C TRP A 71 -1.06 -10.53 -0.27
N GLY A 72 -0.69 -10.19 -1.50
CA GLY A 72 -1.58 -9.61 -2.50
C GLY A 72 -2.78 -10.50 -2.76
N GLY A 73 -2.62 -11.82 -2.83
CA GLY A 73 -3.72 -12.73 -3.17
C GLY A 73 -4.44 -12.33 -4.45
N TRP A 74 -3.76 -11.61 -5.36
CA TRP A 74 -4.33 -11.17 -6.62
C TRP A 74 -4.42 -12.36 -7.57
N ARG A 75 -5.42 -12.32 -8.44
CA ARG A 75 -5.52 -13.30 -9.54
C ARG A 75 -4.32 -13.23 -10.50
N ASP A 76 -3.72 -12.05 -10.62
CA ASP A 76 -2.53 -11.80 -11.44
C ASP A 76 -1.47 -11.05 -10.60
N SER A 77 -0.26 -11.62 -10.55
CA SER A 77 0.91 -11.04 -9.87
C SER A 77 1.32 -9.69 -10.46
N ASN A 78 0.96 -9.39 -11.71
CA ASN A 78 1.16 -8.07 -12.32
C ASN A 78 0.39 -6.95 -11.61
N SER A 79 -0.58 -7.27 -10.75
CA SER A 79 -1.28 -6.27 -9.93
C SER A 79 -0.32 -5.50 -9.00
N LEU A 80 0.85 -6.08 -8.68
CA LEU A 80 1.89 -5.40 -7.93
C LEU A 80 2.46 -4.19 -8.70
N ASN A 81 2.37 -4.18 -10.03
CA ASN A 81 2.91 -3.11 -10.89
C ASN A 81 2.29 -1.75 -10.63
N ILE A 82 1.06 -1.68 -10.11
CA ILE A 82 0.41 -0.42 -9.75
C ILE A 82 1.22 0.30 -8.66
N TYR A 83 1.75 -0.46 -7.69
CA TYR A 83 2.55 0.06 -6.59
C TYR A 83 3.98 0.38 -7.05
N THR A 84 4.53 -0.43 -7.94
CA THR A 84 5.87 -0.18 -8.52
C THR A 84 5.89 1.10 -9.36
N ALA A 85 4.85 1.32 -10.18
CA ALA A 85 4.70 2.51 -11.00
C ALA A 85 4.59 3.79 -10.15
N ARG A 86 3.86 3.74 -9.04
CA ARG A 86 3.77 4.85 -8.09
C ARG A 86 5.13 5.14 -7.45
N ALA A 87 5.81 4.12 -6.93
CA ALA A 87 7.12 4.29 -6.30
C ALA A 87 8.17 4.86 -7.29
N ARG A 88 8.18 4.39 -8.54
CA ARG A 88 9.03 4.93 -9.60
C ARG A 88 8.72 6.40 -9.90
N ARG A 89 7.44 6.76 -9.98
CA ARG A 89 6.99 8.15 -10.19
C ARG A 89 7.44 9.07 -9.07
N GLU A 90 7.28 8.65 -7.81
CA GLU A 90 7.71 9.44 -6.66
C GLU A 90 9.23 9.61 -6.61
N ARG A 91 10.02 8.57 -6.88
CA ARG A 91 11.48 8.70 -7.01
C ARG A 91 11.87 9.69 -8.11
N ALA A 92 11.24 9.60 -9.28
CA ALA A 92 11.51 10.53 -10.39
C ALA A 92 11.19 11.99 -10.00
N ARG A 93 10.08 12.22 -9.28
CA ARG A 93 9.72 13.55 -8.76
C ARG A 93 10.77 14.07 -7.76
N THR A 94 11.23 13.22 -6.85
CA THR A 94 12.30 13.60 -5.90
C THR A 94 13.61 13.92 -6.63
N SER A 95 14.01 13.11 -7.60
CA SER A 95 15.21 13.37 -8.42
C SER A 95 15.11 14.69 -9.20
N ILE A 96 13.94 15.00 -9.80
CA ILE A 96 13.70 16.26 -10.50
C ILE A 96 13.75 17.45 -9.52
N ALA A 97 13.16 17.33 -8.33
CA ALA A 97 13.19 18.39 -7.32
C ALA A 97 14.63 18.67 -6.84
N ILE A 98 15.44 17.63 -6.64
CA ILE A 98 16.87 17.78 -6.30
C ILE A 98 17.64 18.43 -7.45
N TRP A 99 17.44 17.97 -8.68
CA TRP A 99 18.16 18.48 -9.86
C TRP A 99 17.76 19.92 -10.22
N GLY A 100 16.47 20.24 -10.16
CA GLY A 100 15.96 21.61 -10.34
C GLY A 100 16.29 22.54 -9.17
N GLY A 101 16.48 22.00 -7.96
CA GLY A 101 17.02 22.72 -6.80
C GLY A 101 18.51 23.00 -6.92
N ALA A 102 19.29 22.04 -7.46
CA ALA A 102 20.71 22.21 -7.76
C ALA A 102 20.93 23.27 -8.87
N GLN A 103 20.08 23.31 -9.90
CA GLN A 103 20.10 24.37 -10.92
C GLN A 103 19.76 25.78 -10.38
N ARG A 104 19.15 25.90 -9.19
CA ARG A 104 18.90 27.20 -8.54
C ARG A 104 20.03 27.67 -7.64
N MET A 105 21.02 26.82 -7.35
CA MET A 105 22.16 27.16 -6.47
C MET A 105 23.44 27.59 -7.22
N ASP A 106 23.43 27.57 -8.56
CA ASP A 106 24.39 28.31 -9.41
C ASP A 106 23.57 29.30 -10.24
N PRO A 107 23.73 30.63 -10.09
CA PRO A 107 25.02 31.30 -10.33
C PRO A 107 25.27 32.54 -9.45
N LEU A 108 26.30 32.53 -8.60
CA LEU A 108 27.03 33.73 -8.20
C LEU A 108 28.50 33.34 -7.93
N ALA A 109 29.23 33.12 -9.02
CA ALA A 109 30.67 33.27 -9.05
C ALA A 109 31.02 34.77 -9.19
#